data_AF-A0A935WC73-F1
#
_entry.id   AF-A0A935WC73-F1
#
_cell.length_a   1.000
_cell.length_b   1.000
_cell.length_c   1.000
_cell.angle_alpha   90.00
_cell.angle_beta   90.00
_cell.angle_gamma   90.00
#
_symmetry.space_group_name_H-M   'P 1'
#
loop_
_entity.id
_entity.type
_entity.pdbx_description
1 polymer ?
#
loop_
_entity_poly.entity_id
_entity_poly.type
_entity_poly.pdbx_seq_one_letter_code
_entity_poly.pdbx_strand_id
1 'polypeptide(L)'
;MASPTLYAAKLASANQAITQLETGTPSVALDGRTYTAADLPAVYAIRDWLAVKAALEAIETGAQGYAIGGRSVSRADYEQLVTRERELAVRLPEGHPAKARAGGIRVRFGVPE
;
A
#
# COMPACT_ATOMS: atom_id res chain seq x y z
N MET A 1 -11.86 -3.24 -22.10
CA MET A 1 -11.01 -2.45 -21.20
C MET A 1 -11.14 -3.09 -19.82
N ALA A 2 -10.04 -3.59 -19.24
CA ALA A 2 -10.09 -4.14 -17.89
C ALA A 2 -10.42 -3.00 -16.92
N SER A 3 -11.49 -3.14 -16.14
CA SER A 3 -11.81 -2.19 -15.08
C SER A 3 -10.60 -2.07 -14.15
N PRO A 4 -10.19 -0.86 -13.75
CA PRO A 4 -9.13 -0.72 -12.76
C PRO A 4 -9.57 -1.46 -11.50
N THR A 5 -8.68 -2.34 -11.00
CA THR A 5 -8.84 -3.02 -9.73
C THR A 5 -9.06 -2.00 -8.61
N LEU A 6 -9.79 -2.37 -7.55
CA LEU A 6 -10.14 -1.45 -6.47
C LEU A 6 -8.89 -0.78 -5.89
N TYR A 7 -7.83 -1.57 -5.67
CA TYR A 7 -6.57 -1.06 -5.14
C TYR A 7 -5.77 -0.22 -6.15
N ALA A 8 -5.92 -0.43 -7.47
CA ALA A 8 -5.29 0.43 -8.46
C ALA A 8 -5.92 1.84 -8.48
N ALA A 9 -7.23 1.94 -8.32
CA ALA A 9 -7.91 3.23 -8.17
C ALA A 9 -7.46 3.96 -6.88
N LYS A 10 -7.40 3.25 -5.75
CA LYS A 10 -6.88 3.80 -4.49
C LYS A 10 -5.42 4.25 -4.59
N LEU A 11 -4.58 3.48 -5.29
CA LEU A 11 -3.18 3.84 -5.54
C LEU A 11 -3.07 5.15 -6.34
N ALA A 12 -3.91 5.33 -7.36
CA ALA A 12 -3.96 6.57 -8.13
C ALA A 12 -4.34 7.77 -7.24
N SER A 13 -5.33 7.62 -6.37
CA SER A 13 -5.70 8.65 -5.39
C SER A 13 -4.57 8.97 -4.42
N ALA A 14 -3.83 7.96 -3.95
CA ALA A 14 -2.68 8.18 -3.07
C ALA A 14 -1.54 8.93 -3.76
N ASN A 15 -1.23 8.59 -5.02
CA ASN A 15 -0.22 9.34 -5.81
C ASN A 15 -0.66 10.80 -6.03
N GLN A 16 -1.95 11.03 -6.33
CA GLN A 16 -2.49 12.38 -6.48
C GLN A 16 -2.40 13.18 -5.17
N ALA A 17 -2.73 12.55 -4.04
CA ALA A 17 -2.61 13.15 -2.71
C ALA A 17 -1.17 13.57 -2.40
N ILE A 18 -0.19 12.71 -2.73
CA ILE A 18 1.25 13.03 -2.59
C ILE A 18 1.59 14.27 -3.44
N THR A 19 1.28 14.25 -4.73
CA THR A 19 1.56 15.39 -5.63
C THR A 19 0.94 16.68 -5.12
N GLN A 20 -0.31 16.64 -4.63
CA GLN A 20 -0.99 17.81 -4.08
C GLN A 20 -0.27 18.35 -2.83
N LEU A 21 0.08 17.49 -1.88
CA LEU A 21 0.80 17.90 -0.68
C LEU A 21 2.21 18.45 -1.00
N GLU A 22 2.93 17.83 -1.93
CA GLU A 22 4.26 18.28 -2.38
C GLU A 22 4.22 19.61 -3.14
N THR A 23 3.12 19.88 -3.85
CA THR A 23 2.90 21.15 -4.57
C THR A 23 2.35 22.26 -3.67
N GLY A 24 2.22 22.01 -2.37
CA GLY A 24 1.84 23.02 -1.38
C GLY A 24 0.34 23.08 -1.07
N THR A 25 -0.43 22.05 -1.44
CA THR A 25 -1.82 21.94 -1.00
C THR A 25 -1.85 21.77 0.52
N PRO A 26 -2.64 22.57 1.26
CA PRO A 26 -2.60 22.57 2.73
C PRO A 26 -3.06 21.25 3.34
N SER A 27 -4.05 20.61 2.73
CA SER A 27 -4.53 19.29 3.15
C SER A 27 -5.25 18.56 2.02
N VAL A 28 -5.24 17.22 2.08
CA VAL A 28 -5.87 16.32 1.11
C VAL A 28 -6.65 15.23 1.83
N ALA A 29 -7.80 14.84 1.28
CA ALA A 29 -8.58 13.74 1.81
C ALA A 29 -8.20 12.43 1.09
N LEU A 30 -7.81 11.41 1.86
CA LEU A 30 -7.50 10.07 1.36
C LEU A 30 -8.18 9.03 2.28
N ASP A 31 -8.98 8.13 1.71
CA ASP A 31 -9.70 7.07 2.45
C ASP A 31 -10.52 7.58 3.66
N GLY A 32 -11.10 8.78 3.54
CA GLY A 32 -11.90 9.40 4.60
C GLY A 32 -11.10 10.05 5.73
N ARG A 33 -9.77 10.13 5.60
CA ARG A 33 -8.89 10.87 6.51
C ARG A 33 -8.25 12.06 5.80
N THR A 34 -8.07 13.14 6.54
CA THR A 34 -7.36 14.33 6.06
C THR A 34 -5.88 14.20 6.40
N TYR A 35 -5.02 14.43 5.40
CA TYR A 35 -3.58 14.43 5.50
C TYR A 35 -3.04 15.81 5.16
N THR A 36 -1.96 16.22 5.82
CA THR A 36 -1.24 17.46 5.57
C THR A 36 0.18 17.18 5.10
N ALA A 37 0.95 18.21 4.78
CA ALA A 37 2.35 18.06 4.41
C ALA A 37 3.19 17.36 5.50
N ALA A 38 2.83 17.54 6.79
CA ALA A 38 3.47 16.84 7.90
C ALA A 38 3.23 15.31 7.86
N ASP A 39 2.13 14.88 7.23
CA ASP A 39 1.73 13.49 7.12
C ASP A 39 2.22 12.82 5.83
N LEU A 40 2.99 13.52 4.98
CA LEU A 40 3.57 12.97 3.75
C LEU A 40 4.23 11.60 3.96
N PRO A 41 5.04 11.36 5.03
CA PRO A 41 5.59 10.04 5.30
C PRO A 41 4.54 8.94 5.46
N ALA A 42 3.40 9.26 6.08
CA ALA A 42 2.29 8.33 6.23
C ALA A 42 1.56 8.07 4.90
N VAL A 43 1.37 9.10 4.08
CA VAL A 43 0.78 8.97 2.74
C VAL A 43 1.67 8.12 1.81
N TYR A 44 2.99 8.30 1.89
CA TYR A 44 3.96 7.45 1.20
C TYR A 44 3.85 5.97 1.62
N ALA A 45 3.75 5.69 2.93
CA ALA A 45 3.55 4.33 3.43
C ALA A 45 2.23 3.70 2.92
N ILE A 46 1.15 4.48 2.87
CA ILE A 46 -0.14 4.05 2.31
C ILE A 46 0.01 3.74 0.81
N ARG A 47 0.67 4.60 0.06
CA ARG A 47 0.93 4.42 -1.37
C ARG A 47 1.71 3.14 -1.64
N ASP A 48 2.78 2.87 -0.89
CA ASP A 48 3.59 1.65 -1.10
C ASP A 48 2.79 0.38 -0.78
N TRP A 49 2.01 0.39 0.30
CA TRP A 49 1.11 -0.72 0.63
C TRP A 49 0.05 -0.95 -0.46
N LEU A 50 -0.59 0.12 -0.95
CA LEU A 50 -1.57 0.06 -2.03
C LEU A 50 -0.97 -0.48 -3.34
N ALA A 51 0.29 -0.15 -3.63
CA ALA A 51 0.96 -0.63 -4.83
C ALA A 51 1.14 -2.15 -4.83
N VAL A 52 1.51 -2.72 -3.68
CA VAL A 52 1.61 -4.18 -3.50
C VAL A 52 0.22 -4.83 -3.52
N LYS A 53 -0.79 -4.22 -2.87
CA LYS A 53 -2.17 -4.72 -2.91
C LYS A 53 -2.77 -4.72 -4.32
N ALA A 54 -2.51 -3.68 -5.11
CA ALA A 54 -2.98 -3.60 -6.49
C ALA A 54 -2.36 -4.69 -7.37
N ALA A 55 -1.08 -5.02 -7.15
CA ALA A 55 -0.43 -6.11 -7.86
C ALA A 55 -0.97 -7.48 -7.45
N LEU A 56 -1.20 -7.72 -6.16
CA LEU A 56 -1.84 -8.94 -5.66
C LEU A 56 -3.23 -9.11 -6.28
N GLU A 57 -4.08 -8.08 -6.23
CA GLU A 57 -5.43 -8.12 -6.82
C GLU A 57 -5.37 -8.36 -8.34
N ALA A 58 -4.43 -7.72 -9.05
CA ALA A 58 -4.24 -7.96 -10.47
C ALA A 58 -3.88 -9.42 -10.77
N ILE A 59 -2.94 -10.01 -10.00
CA ILE A 59 -2.55 -11.41 -10.17
C ILE A 59 -3.73 -12.35 -9.83
N GLU A 60 -4.46 -12.08 -8.75
CA GLU A 60 -5.64 -12.86 -8.32
C GLU A 60 -6.76 -12.83 -9.36
N THR A 61 -6.95 -11.68 -10.03
CA THR A 61 -7.95 -11.51 -11.12
C THR A 61 -7.49 -12.10 -12.46
N GLY A 62 -6.30 -12.70 -12.52
CA GLY A 62 -5.80 -13.42 -13.68
C GLY A 62 -4.83 -12.62 -14.57
N ALA A 63 -4.33 -11.47 -14.12
CA ALA A 63 -3.26 -10.78 -14.82
C ALA A 63 -1.96 -11.60 -14.79
N GLN A 64 -1.31 -11.71 -15.95
CA GLN A 64 -0.03 -12.42 -16.06
C GLN A 64 1.14 -11.63 -15.41
N GLY A 65 0.96 -10.33 -15.21
CA GLY A 65 1.89 -9.49 -14.46
C GLY A 65 1.33 -8.10 -14.18
N TYR A 66 1.94 -7.40 -13.23
CA TYR A 66 1.61 -6.04 -12.82
C TYR A 66 2.89 -5.22 -12.62
N ALA A 67 2.88 -3.93 -12.97
CA ALA A 67 4.05 -3.07 -12.80
C ALA A 67 3.95 -2.27 -11.49
N ILE A 68 4.88 -2.51 -10.56
CA ILE A 68 5.03 -1.72 -9.33
C ILE A 68 6.29 -0.88 -9.45
N GLY A 69 6.16 0.45 -9.54
CA GLY A 69 7.32 1.36 -9.53
C GLY A 69 8.38 1.04 -10.59
N GLY A 70 7.95 0.58 -11.78
CA GLY A 70 8.84 0.19 -12.88
C GLY A 70 9.34 -1.26 -12.85
N ARG A 71 9.02 -2.05 -11.80
CA ARG A 71 9.31 -3.49 -11.77
C ARG A 71 8.06 -4.30 -12.10
N SER A 72 8.18 -5.21 -13.07
CA SER A 72 7.15 -6.19 -13.36
C SER A 72 7.17 -7.28 -12.29
N VAL A 73 6.01 -7.53 -11.68
CA VAL A 73 5.78 -8.64 -10.75
C VAL A 73 4.77 -9.59 -11.36
N SER A 74 4.91 -10.87 -11.09
CA SER A 74 4.12 -11.93 -11.70
C SER A 74 3.57 -12.89 -10.64
N ARG A 75 2.80 -13.89 -11.08
CA ARG A 75 2.29 -14.94 -10.18
C ARG A 75 3.39 -15.70 -9.44
N ALA A 76 4.60 -15.79 -10.02
CA ALA A 76 5.74 -16.41 -9.34
C ALA A 76 6.19 -15.62 -8.10
N ASP A 77 5.93 -14.31 -8.09
CA ASP A 77 6.31 -13.39 -7.00
C ASP A 77 5.22 -13.25 -5.94
N TYR A 78 4.10 -13.99 -6.06
CA TYR A 78 2.91 -13.82 -5.24
C TYR A 78 3.20 -13.95 -3.73
N GLU A 79 3.89 -15.00 -3.31
CA GLU A 79 4.27 -15.23 -1.90
C GLU A 79 5.16 -14.11 -1.35
N GLN A 80 6.08 -13.59 -2.17
CA GLN A 80 6.94 -12.47 -1.79
C GLN A 80 6.13 -11.16 -1.66
N LEU A 81 5.17 -10.94 -2.57
CA LEU A 81 4.26 -9.80 -2.50
C LEU A 81 3.38 -9.85 -1.24
N VAL A 82 2.87 -11.03 -0.87
CA VAL A 82 2.11 -11.21 0.38
C VAL A 82 2.96 -10.91 1.60
N THR A 83 4.20 -11.38 1.64
CA THR A 83 5.14 -11.06 2.73
C THR A 83 5.38 -9.55 2.81
N ARG A 84 5.68 -8.93 1.67
CA ARG A 84 5.94 -7.49 1.58
C ARG A 84 4.72 -6.64 1.95
N GLU A 85 3.52 -7.08 1.57
CA GLU A 85 2.26 -6.43 1.94
C GLU A 85 2.11 -6.36 3.46
N ARG A 86 2.42 -7.47 4.16
CA ARG A 86 2.36 -7.54 5.61
C ARG A 86 3.39 -6.63 6.27
N GLU A 87 4.63 -6.62 5.78
CA GLU A 87 5.68 -5.73 6.29
C GLU A 87 5.31 -4.25 6.14
N LEU A 88 4.75 -3.88 4.98
CA LEU A 88 4.27 -2.53 4.72
C LEU A 88 3.06 -2.18 5.58
N ALA A 89 2.16 -3.13 5.81
CA ALA A 89 0.97 -2.92 6.65
C ALA A 89 1.32 -2.56 8.10
N VAL A 90 2.45 -3.03 8.64
CA VAL A 90 2.93 -2.63 9.98
C VAL A 90 3.34 -1.16 10.04
N ARG A 91 3.83 -0.61 8.93
CA ARG A 91 4.33 0.78 8.83
C ARG A 91 3.21 1.82 8.63
N LEU A 92 1.97 1.37 8.44
CA LEU A 92 0.83 2.25 8.23
C LEU A 92 0.51 3.09 9.49
N PRO A 93 -0.19 4.22 9.34
CA PRO A 93 -0.62 5.02 10.48
C PRO A 93 -1.54 4.23 11.41
N GLU A 94 -1.56 4.62 12.70
CA GLU A 94 -2.42 3.99 13.69
C GLU A 94 -3.90 4.10 13.30
N GLY A 95 -4.65 3.04 13.64
CA GLY A 95 -6.05 2.89 13.23
C GLY A 95 -6.28 2.59 11.75
N HIS A 96 -5.25 2.35 10.92
CA HIS A 96 -5.45 1.84 9.57
C HIS A 96 -5.91 0.37 9.63
N PRO A 97 -6.99 -0.04 8.91
CA PRO A 97 -7.56 -1.39 9.04
C PRO A 97 -6.56 -2.51 8.70
N ALA A 98 -5.67 -2.28 7.75
CA ALA A 98 -4.63 -3.24 7.39
C ALA A 98 -3.58 -3.45 8.50
N LYS A 99 -3.26 -2.40 9.28
CA LYS A 99 -2.31 -2.50 10.39
C LYS A 99 -2.84 -3.37 11.52
N ALA A 100 -4.13 -3.29 11.82
CA ALA A 100 -4.78 -4.15 12.81
C ALA A 100 -4.69 -5.64 12.43
N ARG A 101 -4.76 -5.97 11.13
CA ARG A 101 -4.59 -7.33 10.62
C ARG A 101 -3.13 -7.79 10.64
N ALA A 102 -2.19 -6.90 10.35
CA ALA A 102 -0.76 -7.19 10.42
C ALA A 102 -0.24 -7.37 11.85
N GLY A 103 -0.77 -6.59 12.81
CA GLY A 103 -0.39 -6.62 14.23
C GLY A 103 -0.83 -7.87 15.00
N GLY A 104 -1.65 -8.75 14.41
CA GLY A 104 -2.02 -10.05 14.98
C GLY A 104 -0.87 -11.06 15.02
N ILE A 105 0.21 -10.81 14.27
CA ILE A 105 1.45 -11.58 14.38
C ILE A 105 2.34 -10.82 15.37
N ARG A 106 2.16 -11.09 16.67
CA ARG A 106 3.29 -11.01 17.61
C ARG A 106 4.32 -11.97 17.06
N VAL A 107 5.26 -11.45 16.27
CA VAL A 107 6.36 -12.25 15.80
C VAL A 107 7.10 -12.70 17.05
N ARG A 108 6.95 -13.99 17.40
CA ARG A 108 7.92 -14.71 18.20
C ARG A 108 9.22 -14.75 17.39
N PHE A 109 9.88 -13.61 17.20
CA PHE A 109 11.32 -13.63 17.03
C PHE A 109 11.84 -13.92 18.42
N GLY A 110 12.29 -15.17 18.61
CA GLY A 110 12.97 -15.56 19.84
C GLY A 110 14.10 -14.58 20.10
N VAL A 111 14.07 -13.95 21.27
CA VAL A 111 15.27 -13.43 21.90
C VAL A 111 16.00 -14.66 22.44
N PRO A 112 17.23 -14.96 21.99
CA PRO A 112 18.08 -15.88 22.72
C PRO A 112 18.70 -15.13 23.90
N GLU A 113 18.37 -15.55 25.11
CA GLU A 113 19.28 -15.54 26.26
C GLU A 113 19.22 -16.92 26.92
#